data_AF-A0A9K3PND1-F1
#
_entry.id   AF-A0A9K3PND1-F1
#
_cell.length_a   1.000
_cell.length_b   1.000
_cell.length_c   1.000
_cell.angle_alpha   90.00
_cell.angle_beta   90.00
_cell.angle_gamma   90.00
#
_symmetry.space_group_name_H-M   'P 1'
#
loop_
_entity.id
_entity.type
_entity.pdbx_description
1 polymer ?
#
loop_
_entity_poly.entity_id
_entity_poly.type
_entity_poly.pdbx_seq_one_letter_code
_entity_poly.pdbx_strand_id
1 'polypeptide(L)'
;MTSKLNDNRNSISCCNKGKGDTIVTEEQSSLLLSSSSGTVPITVSSSSSSSSSSSTPSIRMVVQRYRKATILIDERTIVSLGEVPNESTNGKLLLSETDSAEFTISNTTSTTPSSSLSPSRSAVFSSIGMLVYISFSKTATRALVEQAARTILQLPIQTTGVWGDGTSTTQSLLEVLLQRSQIQTDSVKPNHNATAVQTTTNTNNNNNNNNNKISLLLVPQANLIAKVKKNGKSIQYHDQIDKDSGKRLYELFCQIVESLLIQHQQFCRRNNIVTDDDDDDQHHQEQHHQKGSFIVSSASSSSSTTDPSIPPSQLFRDGSNHNNQQYGTFDETTGLPLTNMDGTVLTKSARKKIQKIYDAHTKRHQKWLNKQQQSHHEPNGTTTGDKNNRSSEETNNITLTLESGTKDVGKIAKDDDDNDEKNITAVLPNVPTLDPNFVHLVAGSFGKRQGLEMVSDMGPFCHVIEI
;
A
#
# COMPACT_ATOMS: atom_id res chain seq x y z
N MET A 1 -16.26 -55.17 34.41
CA MET A 1 -17.57 -55.08 33.74
C MET A 1 -17.38 -54.36 32.42
N THR A 2 -17.23 -55.15 31.36
CA THR A 2 -16.84 -54.72 30.01
C THR A 2 -18.03 -54.87 29.08
N SER A 3 -18.57 -53.77 28.56
CA SER A 3 -19.57 -53.78 27.50
C SER A 3 -18.91 -53.43 26.16
N LYS A 4 -18.66 -54.47 25.37
CA LYS A 4 -18.44 -54.39 23.93
C LYS A 4 -19.76 -54.00 23.27
N LEU A 5 -19.75 -53.03 22.36
CA LEU A 5 -20.76 -52.88 21.33
C LEU A 5 -20.07 -52.87 19.98
N ASN A 6 -20.51 -53.80 19.15
CA ASN A 6 -20.10 -54.09 17.79
C ASN A 6 -21.40 -54.01 16.99
N ASP A 7 -21.45 -53.22 15.93
CA ASP A 7 -22.24 -53.44 14.70
C ASP A 7 -22.00 -52.23 13.75
N ASN A 8 -21.47 -52.30 12.52
CA ASN A 8 -21.71 -53.13 11.32
C ASN A 8 -22.60 -52.39 10.28
N ARG A 9 -22.06 -52.25 9.05
CA ARG A 9 -22.68 -51.88 7.75
C ARG A 9 -23.17 -50.41 7.58
N ASN A 10 -23.00 -49.72 6.46
CA ASN A 10 -23.12 -50.14 5.06
C ASN A 10 -22.30 -49.24 4.11
N SER A 11 -21.62 -49.85 3.14
CA SER A 11 -21.02 -49.19 1.97
C SER A 11 -22.07 -48.93 0.90
N ILE A 12 -22.16 -47.71 0.37
CA ILE A 12 -22.89 -47.41 -0.86
C ILE A 12 -21.90 -46.93 -1.91
N SER A 13 -21.62 -47.84 -2.85
CA SER A 13 -21.01 -47.61 -4.15
C SER A 13 -22.08 -47.04 -5.08
N CYS A 14 -21.80 -45.89 -5.69
CA CYS A 14 -22.55 -45.41 -6.85
C CYS A 14 -21.57 -45.11 -7.98
N CYS A 15 -21.36 -46.10 -8.85
CA CYS A 15 -21.04 -45.86 -10.25
C CYS A 15 -22.27 -45.26 -10.94
N ASN A 16 -22.09 -44.23 -11.77
CA ASN A 16 -22.91 -44.16 -12.97
C ASN A 16 -22.14 -43.54 -14.16
N LYS A 17 -22.07 -44.36 -15.22
CA LYS A 17 -21.65 -44.01 -16.57
C LYS A 17 -22.78 -43.23 -17.24
N GLY A 18 -22.43 -42.30 -18.13
CA GLY A 18 -23.38 -41.68 -19.04
C GLY A 18 -22.67 -40.83 -20.09
N LYS A 19 -22.23 -41.49 -21.17
CA LYS A 19 -21.77 -40.87 -22.43
C LYS A 19 -22.93 -40.15 -23.11
N GLY A 20 -22.64 -39.04 -23.76
CA GLY A 20 -23.54 -38.35 -24.68
C GLY A 20 -22.73 -37.40 -25.56
N ASP A 21 -22.20 -37.95 -26.65
CA ASP A 21 -21.63 -37.18 -27.75
C ASP A 21 -22.74 -36.42 -28.47
N THR A 22 -22.55 -35.14 -28.76
CA THR A 22 -23.35 -34.43 -29.76
C THR A 22 -22.45 -33.51 -30.56
N ILE A 23 -22.29 -33.91 -31.82
CA ILE A 23 -21.65 -33.21 -32.92
C ILE A 23 -22.71 -32.28 -33.53
N VAL A 24 -22.43 -30.98 -33.63
CA VAL A 24 -23.11 -30.09 -34.60
C VAL A 24 -22.09 -29.15 -35.22
N THR A 25 -21.82 -29.47 -36.47
CA THR A 25 -21.36 -28.71 -37.65
C THR A 25 -21.02 -27.22 -37.57
N GLU A 26 -19.84 -26.93 -38.15
CA GLU A 26 -19.46 -25.72 -38.88
C GLU A 26 -20.55 -25.22 -39.84
N GLU A 27 -20.75 -23.90 -39.89
CA GLU A 27 -21.02 -23.21 -41.14
C GLU A 27 -20.19 -21.91 -41.21
N GLN A 28 -19.38 -21.83 -42.27
CA GLN A 28 -18.74 -20.62 -42.76
C GLN A 28 -19.70 -19.88 -43.69
N SER A 29 -19.71 -18.54 -43.67
CA SER A 29 -20.01 -17.62 -44.80
C SER A 29 -19.95 -16.18 -44.25
N SER A 30 -18.94 -15.37 -44.58
CA SER A 30 -18.70 -14.61 -45.82
C SER A 30 -19.05 -13.13 -45.66
N LEU A 31 -18.04 -12.31 -45.95
CA LEU A 31 -18.01 -10.86 -46.19
C LEU A 31 -19.27 -10.23 -46.82
N LEU A 32 -19.56 -8.98 -46.45
CA LEU A 32 -19.78 -7.89 -47.41
C LEU A 32 -19.74 -6.50 -46.72
N LEU A 33 -18.87 -5.64 -47.23
CA LEU A 33 -18.84 -4.20 -47.04
C LEU A 33 -19.94 -3.57 -47.90
N SER A 34 -20.73 -2.65 -47.34
CA SER A 34 -21.42 -1.62 -48.14
C SER A 34 -21.64 -0.35 -47.32
N SER A 35 -20.95 0.68 -47.75
CA SER A 35 -21.18 2.09 -47.43
C SER A 35 -22.52 2.54 -48.02
N SER A 36 -23.39 3.15 -47.20
CA SER A 36 -24.39 4.10 -47.70
C SER A 36 -24.76 5.10 -46.62
N SER A 37 -24.67 6.37 -47.01
CA SER A 37 -25.10 7.56 -46.28
C SER A 37 -26.62 7.71 -46.38
N GLY A 38 -27.32 7.83 -45.25
CA GLY A 38 -28.76 8.10 -45.23
C GLY A 38 -29.25 8.45 -43.83
N THR A 39 -29.54 9.73 -43.62
CA THR A 39 -30.09 10.31 -42.39
C THR A 39 -31.59 10.09 -42.32
N VAL A 40 -32.09 9.26 -41.38
CA VAL A 40 -33.50 9.26 -40.93
C VAL A 40 -33.61 8.68 -39.48
N PRO A 41 -34.75 8.82 -38.77
CA PRO A 41 -34.86 9.51 -37.49
C PRO A 41 -34.76 8.59 -36.27
N ILE A 42 -34.43 9.22 -35.13
CA ILE A 42 -34.30 8.60 -33.81
C ILE A 42 -35.65 8.03 -33.37
N THR A 43 -35.75 6.70 -33.40
CA THR A 43 -36.81 5.92 -32.77
C THR A 43 -36.24 5.34 -31.48
N VAL A 44 -36.87 5.65 -30.35
CA VAL A 44 -36.44 5.23 -29.01
C VAL A 44 -36.85 3.77 -28.81
N SER A 45 -35.97 2.84 -29.20
CA SER A 45 -36.11 1.42 -28.89
C SER A 45 -35.59 1.14 -27.48
N SER A 46 -36.47 0.59 -26.66
CA SER A 46 -36.24 0.05 -25.32
C SER A 46 -35.12 -0.98 -25.33
N SER A 47 -34.01 -0.65 -24.66
CA SER A 47 -32.87 -1.53 -24.47
C SER A 47 -33.22 -2.68 -23.53
N SER A 48 -32.98 -3.89 -24.02
CA SER A 48 -32.95 -5.12 -23.25
C SER A 48 -31.91 -5.03 -22.13
N SER A 49 -32.33 -5.36 -20.92
CA SER A 49 -31.49 -5.44 -19.72
C SER A 49 -30.42 -6.53 -19.89
N SER A 50 -29.23 -6.16 -20.35
CA SER A 50 -28.07 -7.02 -20.31
C SER A 50 -27.70 -7.23 -18.83
N SER A 51 -27.92 -8.44 -18.34
CA SER A 51 -27.51 -8.86 -17.01
C SER A 51 -25.98 -8.78 -16.91
N SER A 52 -25.46 -7.67 -16.38
CA SER A 52 -24.06 -7.52 -16.06
C SER A 52 -23.72 -8.58 -15.01
N SER A 53 -23.07 -9.66 -15.44
CA SER A 53 -22.51 -10.63 -14.51
C SER A 53 -21.43 -9.90 -13.72
N SER A 54 -21.72 -9.56 -12.47
CA SER A 54 -20.74 -8.92 -11.59
C SER A 54 -19.55 -9.86 -11.45
N SER A 55 -18.43 -9.53 -12.10
CA SER A 55 -17.21 -10.31 -12.01
C SER A 55 -16.76 -10.35 -10.56
N THR A 56 -16.57 -11.55 -10.00
CA THR A 56 -16.06 -11.69 -8.64
C THR A 56 -14.68 -11.07 -8.54
N PRO A 57 -14.37 -10.28 -7.49
CA PRO A 57 -13.02 -9.78 -7.29
C PRO A 57 -12.04 -10.94 -7.12
N SER A 58 -10.83 -10.78 -7.63
CA SER A 58 -9.78 -11.78 -7.51
C SER A 58 -9.18 -11.78 -6.11
N ILE A 59 -9.02 -10.60 -5.53
CA ILE A 59 -8.55 -10.41 -4.15
C ILE A 59 -9.50 -9.42 -3.47
N ARG A 60 -9.92 -9.75 -2.25
CA ARG A 60 -10.68 -8.83 -1.40
C ARG A 60 -9.91 -8.60 -0.10
N MET A 61 -9.74 -7.34 0.25
CA MET A 61 -9.11 -6.92 1.49
C MET A 61 -10.05 -6.05 2.31
N VAL A 62 -9.99 -6.18 3.63
CA VAL A 62 -10.59 -5.24 4.57
C VAL A 62 -9.48 -4.64 5.40
N VAL A 63 -9.31 -3.33 5.30
CA VAL A 63 -8.26 -2.59 5.97
C VAL A 63 -8.86 -1.74 7.08
N GLN A 64 -8.27 -1.81 8.26
CA GLN A 64 -8.70 -1.04 9.43
C GLN A 64 -7.49 -0.51 10.19
N ARG A 65 -7.60 0.71 10.71
CA ARG A 65 -6.59 1.29 11.59
C ARG A 65 -6.84 0.86 13.03
N TYR A 66 -5.76 0.67 13.79
CA TYR A 66 -5.81 0.46 15.22
C TYR A 66 -4.73 1.27 15.94
N ARG A 67 -4.93 1.50 17.22
CA ARG A 67 -3.91 2.01 18.14
C ARG A 67 -3.25 0.88 18.90
N LYS A 68 -4.07 -0.09 19.33
CA LYS A 68 -3.62 -1.31 19.97
C LYS A 68 -4.30 -2.51 19.32
N ALA A 69 -3.57 -3.60 19.15
CA ALA A 69 -4.13 -4.88 18.75
C ALA A 69 -3.43 -6.01 19.49
N THR A 70 -4.18 -7.00 19.93
CA THR A 70 -3.66 -8.25 20.48
C THR A 70 -4.21 -9.39 19.64
N ILE A 71 -3.33 -10.14 19.01
CA ILE A 71 -3.69 -11.28 18.16
C ILE A 71 -3.17 -12.58 18.74
N LEU A 72 -4.03 -13.60 18.73
CA LEU A 72 -3.65 -14.99 18.98
C LEU A 72 -3.20 -15.60 17.64
N ILE A 73 -1.90 -15.63 17.38
CA ILE A 73 -1.33 -16.10 16.10
C ILE A 73 -1.58 -17.59 15.95
N ASP A 74 -1.28 -18.35 17.00
CA ASP A 74 -1.71 -19.72 17.18
C ASP A 74 -2.32 -19.86 18.57
N GLU A 75 -2.95 -21.00 18.88
CA GLU A 75 -3.63 -21.27 20.15
C GLU A 75 -2.75 -21.08 21.42
N ARG A 76 -1.46 -20.75 21.26
CA ARG A 76 -0.48 -20.60 22.34
C ARG A 76 0.20 -19.24 22.34
N THR A 77 0.28 -18.55 21.20
CA THR A 77 1.11 -17.38 21.01
C THR A 77 0.25 -16.14 20.86
N ILE A 78 0.31 -15.29 21.88
CA ILE A 78 -0.34 -13.99 21.91
C ILE A 78 0.71 -12.93 21.57
N VAL A 79 0.41 -12.11 20.55
CA VAL A 79 1.24 -10.96 20.17
C VAL A 79 0.45 -9.69 20.37
N SER A 80 1.02 -8.75 21.13
CA SER A 80 0.43 -7.43 21.36
C SER A 80 1.20 -6.36 20.58
N LEU A 81 0.45 -5.50 19.90
CA LEU A 81 0.90 -4.41 19.05
C LEU A 81 0.31 -3.10 19.57
N GLY A 82 1.13 -2.06 19.56
CA GLY A 82 0.81 -0.79 20.22
C GLY A 82 1.01 -0.86 21.74
N GLU A 83 1.26 0.28 22.34
CA GLU A 83 1.40 0.41 23.80
C GLU A 83 0.13 1.05 24.34
N VAL A 84 -0.40 0.49 25.44
CA VAL A 84 -1.29 1.27 26.29
C VAL A 84 -0.35 2.26 26.98
N PRO A 85 -0.54 3.59 26.85
CA PRO A 85 0.23 4.52 27.67
C PRO A 85 0.04 4.05 29.10
N ASN A 86 1.14 3.68 29.76
CA ASN A 86 1.11 3.16 31.12
C ASN A 86 0.22 4.11 31.94
N GLU A 87 -1.01 3.69 32.24
CA GLU A 87 -1.79 4.35 33.27
C GLU A 87 -0.93 4.16 34.50
N SER A 88 -0.20 5.20 34.87
CA SER A 88 0.66 5.16 36.03
C SER A 88 -0.21 4.66 37.16
N THR A 89 0.12 3.49 37.70
CA THR A 89 -0.62 2.74 38.71
C THR A 89 -0.81 3.51 40.04
N ASN A 90 -0.51 4.81 40.05
CA ASN A 90 -0.67 5.75 41.15
C ASN A 90 -2.12 6.22 41.35
N GLY A 91 -3.06 5.76 40.52
CA GLY A 91 -4.50 6.01 40.67
C GLY A 91 -5.30 4.72 40.85
N LYS A 92 -4.87 3.80 41.72
CA LYS A 92 -5.72 2.67 42.17
C LYS A 92 -6.91 3.24 42.93
N LEU A 93 -7.96 3.64 42.22
CA LEU A 93 -9.29 3.85 42.77
C LEU A 93 -9.76 2.46 43.22
N LEU A 94 -9.60 2.19 44.52
CA LEU A 94 -10.14 1.03 45.20
C LEU A 94 -11.67 1.01 45.00
N LEU A 95 -12.13 0.36 43.93
CA LEU A 95 -13.44 -0.25 43.95
C LEU A 95 -13.29 -1.50 44.83
N SER A 96 -13.60 -1.34 46.11
CA SER A 96 -13.77 -2.45 47.02
C SER A 96 -14.89 -3.33 46.47
N GLU A 97 -14.56 -4.59 46.17
CA GLU A 97 -15.53 -5.66 46.05
C GLU A 97 -16.23 -5.81 47.41
N THR A 98 -17.39 -5.17 47.55
CA THR A 98 -18.37 -5.55 48.57
C THR A 98 -19.61 -6.01 47.84
N ASP A 99 -19.88 -7.30 47.98
CA ASP A 99 -21.12 -7.95 47.61
C ASP A 99 -22.34 -7.20 48.14
N SER A 100 -23.42 -7.27 47.35
CA SER A 100 -24.84 -7.08 47.70
C SER A 100 -25.50 -5.76 47.24
N ALA A 101 -26.41 -5.95 46.28
CA ALA A 101 -27.68 -5.27 46.01
C ALA A 101 -27.97 -3.93 46.71
N GLU A 102 -27.99 -2.84 45.92
CA GLU A 102 -29.17 -2.01 45.64
C GLU A 102 -28.74 -0.77 44.83
N PHE A 103 -29.27 -0.65 43.61
CA PHE A 103 -29.04 0.51 42.75
C PHE A 103 -29.99 1.64 43.18
N THR A 104 -29.53 2.52 44.06
CA THR A 104 -30.26 3.75 44.43
C THR A 104 -29.66 4.95 43.69
N ILE A 105 -30.47 5.55 42.80
CA ILE A 105 -30.16 6.80 42.11
C ILE A 105 -30.39 7.95 43.10
N SER A 106 -29.32 8.53 43.65
CA SER A 106 -29.40 9.79 44.38
C SER A 106 -28.75 10.91 43.58
N ASN A 107 -29.61 11.80 43.06
CA ASN A 107 -29.27 13.12 42.55
C ASN A 107 -28.82 14.00 43.73
N THR A 108 -27.56 14.45 43.71
CA THR A 108 -27.10 15.55 44.58
C THR A 108 -26.53 16.68 43.74
N THR A 109 -27.33 17.73 43.64
CA THR A 109 -26.98 19.08 43.21
C THR A 109 -26.18 19.80 44.31
N SER A 110 -24.93 20.18 44.04
CA SER A 110 -24.29 21.36 44.66
C SER A 110 -23.00 21.71 43.89
N THR A 111 -23.00 22.77 43.09
CA THR A 111 -22.51 24.14 43.39
C THR A 111 -20.97 24.29 43.31
N THR A 112 -20.56 24.94 42.22
CA THR A 112 -19.24 25.47 41.81
C THR A 112 -18.59 26.41 42.85
N PRO A 113 -17.24 26.56 42.86
CA PRO A 113 -16.60 27.58 42.00
C PRO A 113 -15.25 27.17 41.35
N SER A 114 -15.17 27.47 40.06
CA SER A 114 -14.05 28.07 39.32
C SER A 114 -12.59 27.88 39.81
N SER A 115 -11.85 27.02 39.11
CA SER A 115 -10.48 27.32 38.69
C SER A 115 -10.20 26.67 37.34
N SER A 116 -9.95 27.53 36.35
CA SER A 116 -9.69 27.20 34.94
C SER A 116 -8.31 26.57 34.78
N LEU A 117 -8.21 25.26 35.01
CA LEU A 117 -7.11 24.45 34.53
C LEU A 117 -7.56 23.81 33.22
N SER A 118 -7.31 24.49 32.11
CA SER A 118 -7.48 23.93 30.77
C SER A 118 -6.55 22.72 30.63
N PRO A 119 -7.08 21.47 30.55
CA PRO A 119 -6.24 20.31 30.35
C PRO A 119 -5.90 20.22 28.86
N SER A 120 -5.04 21.11 28.36
CA SER A 120 -4.50 21.03 27.00
C SER A 120 -3.29 20.08 26.94
N ARG A 121 -3.37 18.96 27.67
CA ARG A 121 -2.49 17.82 27.37
C ARG A 121 -3.13 17.09 26.21
N SER A 122 -2.81 17.54 25.00
CA SER A 122 -3.02 16.76 23.79
C SER A 122 -2.40 15.40 24.04
N ALA A 123 -3.22 14.39 24.33
CA ALA A 123 -2.76 13.03 24.53
C ALA A 123 -2.14 12.61 23.19
N VAL A 124 -0.81 12.66 23.12
CA VAL A 124 -0.08 12.26 21.93
C VAL A 124 -0.24 10.76 21.82
N PHE A 125 -1.21 10.31 21.01
CA PHE A 125 -1.37 8.90 20.70
C PHE A 125 -0.12 8.44 19.98
N SER A 126 0.64 7.60 20.65
CA SER A 126 2.01 7.37 20.24
C SER A 126 2.10 6.24 19.21
N SER A 127 1.28 5.20 19.32
CA SER A 127 1.29 4.08 18.36
C SER A 127 0.28 4.24 17.21
N ILE A 128 0.69 3.79 16.03
CA ILE A 128 -0.13 3.75 14.81
C ILE A 128 -0.06 2.34 14.23
N GLY A 129 -1.22 1.74 13.97
CA GLY A 129 -1.33 0.37 13.47
C GLY A 129 -2.26 0.24 12.28
N MET A 130 -1.93 -0.66 11.37
CA MET A 130 -2.79 -1.06 10.25
C MET A 130 -3.05 -2.56 10.30
N LEU A 131 -4.32 -2.94 10.27
CA LEU A 131 -4.80 -4.32 10.17
C LEU A 131 -5.33 -4.55 8.75
N VAL A 132 -4.86 -5.62 8.11
CA VAL A 132 -5.28 -6.03 6.77
C VAL A 132 -5.80 -7.45 6.83
N TYR A 133 -7.11 -7.61 6.70
CA TYR A 133 -7.71 -8.91 6.38
C TYR A 133 -7.63 -9.15 4.88
N ILE A 134 -7.17 -10.32 4.45
CA ILE A 134 -7.04 -10.64 3.01
C ILE A 134 -7.67 -11.99 2.67
N SER A 135 -8.34 -12.03 1.52
CA SER A 135 -8.92 -13.23 0.93
C SER A 135 -8.63 -13.31 -0.55
N PHE A 136 -8.43 -14.53 -1.05
CA PHE A 136 -8.18 -14.81 -2.46
C PHE A 136 -9.33 -15.62 -3.05
N SER A 137 -9.74 -15.26 -4.26
CA SER A 137 -10.66 -16.06 -5.06
C SER A 137 -9.87 -17.01 -5.99
N LYS A 138 -10.58 -17.90 -6.68
CA LYS A 138 -9.98 -18.81 -7.68
C LYS A 138 -9.30 -18.11 -8.84
N THR A 139 -9.63 -16.85 -9.11
CA THR A 139 -9.01 -16.06 -10.18
C THR A 139 -7.79 -15.27 -9.71
N ALA A 140 -7.42 -15.35 -8.42
CA ALA A 140 -6.25 -14.69 -7.89
C ALA A 140 -4.97 -15.19 -8.57
N THR A 141 -4.13 -14.25 -9.02
CA THR A 141 -2.83 -14.52 -9.64
C THR A 141 -1.71 -13.85 -8.87
N ARG A 142 -0.48 -14.31 -9.07
CA ARG A 142 0.72 -13.70 -8.48
C ARG A 142 0.83 -12.19 -8.75
N ALA A 143 0.51 -11.75 -9.97
CA ALA A 143 0.57 -10.34 -10.33
C ALA A 143 -0.43 -9.50 -9.53
N LEU A 144 -1.63 -10.03 -9.29
CA LEU A 144 -2.64 -9.35 -8.47
C LEU A 144 -2.24 -9.33 -6.98
N VAL A 145 -1.56 -10.37 -6.49
CA VAL A 145 -1.00 -10.37 -5.12
C VAL A 145 0.04 -9.26 -4.95
N GLU A 146 0.92 -9.08 -5.94
CA GLU A 146 1.89 -7.98 -5.92
C GLU A 146 1.20 -6.61 -5.95
N GLN A 147 0.19 -6.45 -6.81
CA GLN A 147 -0.63 -5.23 -6.86
C GLN A 147 -1.27 -4.96 -5.49
N ALA A 148 -1.88 -5.98 -4.86
CA ALA A 148 -2.49 -5.86 -3.55
C ALA A 148 -1.50 -5.40 -2.48
N ALA A 149 -0.29 -5.98 -2.46
CA ALA A 149 0.76 -5.60 -1.52
C ALA A 149 1.18 -4.13 -1.67
N ARG A 150 1.34 -3.65 -2.92
CA ARG A 150 1.64 -2.24 -3.19
C ARG A 150 0.48 -1.33 -2.77
N THR A 151 -0.75 -1.72 -3.11
CA THR A 151 -1.95 -0.95 -2.77
C THR A 151 -2.08 -0.72 -1.27
N ILE A 152 -1.88 -1.73 -0.42
CA ILE A 152 -2.03 -1.54 1.04
C ILE A 152 -0.95 -0.62 1.64
N LEU A 153 0.28 -0.65 1.12
CA LEU A 153 1.37 0.18 1.62
C LEU A 153 1.22 1.65 1.20
N GLN A 154 0.58 1.88 0.05
CA GLN A 154 0.33 3.21 -0.52
C GLN A 154 -1.02 3.81 -0.11
N LEU A 155 -1.86 3.07 0.62
CA LEU A 155 -3.20 3.51 0.97
C LEU A 155 -3.17 4.69 1.97
N PRO A 156 -3.69 5.89 1.62
CA PRO A 156 -3.62 7.07 2.47
C PRO A 156 -4.71 7.03 3.55
N ILE A 157 -4.51 6.21 4.58
CA ILE A 157 -5.49 6.00 5.66
C ILE A 157 -4.91 6.24 7.05
N GLN A 158 -3.61 6.48 7.15
CA GLN A 158 -2.98 6.77 8.43
C GLN A 158 -3.12 8.24 8.76
N THR A 159 -3.41 8.55 10.01
CA THR A 159 -3.38 9.92 10.54
C THR A 159 -2.48 9.96 11.77
N THR A 160 -1.84 11.10 12.03
CA THR A 160 -1.03 11.31 13.22
C THR A 160 -1.89 11.75 14.42
N GLY A 161 -2.96 12.51 14.18
CA GLY A 161 -3.89 12.97 15.21
C GLY A 161 -5.13 12.07 15.41
N VAL A 162 -6.16 12.69 15.98
CA VAL A 162 -7.45 12.05 16.25
C VAL A 162 -8.21 11.97 14.94
N TRP A 163 -8.79 10.80 14.65
CA TRP A 163 -9.56 10.66 13.44
C TRP A 163 -10.75 11.64 13.40
N GLY A 164 -10.94 12.32 12.27
CA GLY A 164 -12.04 13.27 12.08
C GLY A 164 -11.82 14.63 12.73
N ASP A 165 -10.64 14.93 13.27
CA ASP A 165 -10.31 16.25 13.81
C ASP A 165 -10.22 17.35 12.72
N GLY A 166 -10.15 16.96 11.45
CA GLY A 166 -10.04 17.87 10.30
C GLY A 166 -8.68 18.57 10.16
N THR A 167 -7.76 18.34 11.10
CA THR A 167 -6.43 18.95 11.14
C THR A 167 -5.34 18.01 10.62
N SER A 168 -5.55 16.70 10.76
CA SER A 168 -4.60 15.68 10.33
C SER A 168 -4.83 15.29 8.87
N THR A 169 -3.81 15.45 8.04
CA THR A 169 -3.82 14.89 6.68
C THR A 169 -3.66 13.38 6.74
N THR A 170 -4.39 12.67 5.87
CA THR A 170 -4.22 11.23 5.71
C THR A 170 -2.93 10.95 4.93
N GLN A 171 -2.14 10.01 5.42
CA GLN A 171 -0.87 9.58 4.84
C GLN A 171 -0.89 8.07 4.59
N SER A 172 -0.10 7.63 3.62
CA SER A 172 0.21 6.23 3.41
C SER A 172 1.16 5.70 4.48
N LEU A 173 1.23 4.37 4.64
CA LEU A 173 2.16 3.77 5.61
C LEU A 173 3.62 4.15 5.29
N LEU A 174 3.97 4.18 4.00
CA LEU A 174 5.32 4.53 3.55
C LEU A 174 5.68 6.00 3.85
N GLU A 175 4.73 6.92 3.73
CA GLU A 175 4.92 8.33 4.08
C GLU A 175 5.12 8.52 5.58
N VAL A 176 4.30 7.86 6.41
CA VAL A 176 4.45 7.92 7.88
C VAL A 176 5.82 7.37 8.29
N LEU A 177 6.27 6.27 7.68
CA LEU A 177 7.59 5.68 7.93
C LEU A 177 8.72 6.63 7.54
N LEU A 178 8.60 7.31 6.40
CA LEU A 178 9.58 8.29 5.94
C LEU A 178 9.65 9.49 6.89
N GLN A 179 8.51 10.07 7.26
CA GLN A 179 8.44 11.20 8.19
C GLN A 179 9.06 10.83 9.54
N ARG A 180 8.81 9.62 10.04
CA ARG A 180 9.39 9.14 11.29
C ARG A 180 10.92 9.01 11.23
N SER A 181 11.46 8.57 10.09
CA SER A 181 12.90 8.41 9.90
C SER A 181 13.67 9.74 9.91
N GLN A 182 13.00 10.85 9.56
CA GLN A 182 13.58 12.20 9.60
C GLN A 182 13.62 12.77 11.02
N ILE A 183 12.59 12.53 11.84
CA ILE A 183 12.54 13.05 13.22
C ILE A 183 13.64 12.46 14.10
N GLN A 184 14.09 11.24 13.81
CA GLN A 184 15.13 10.59 14.61
C GLN A 184 16.51 11.25 14.45
N THR A 185 16.84 11.82 13.29
CA THR A 185 18.17 12.40 13.04
C THR A 185 18.38 13.73 13.76
N ASP A 186 17.34 14.56 13.89
CA ASP A 186 17.47 15.91 14.47
C ASP A 186 17.76 15.89 15.98
N SER A 187 17.40 14.80 16.66
CA SER A 187 17.51 14.69 18.13
C SER A 187 18.93 14.41 18.65
N VAL A 188 19.89 14.13 17.77
CA VAL A 188 21.26 13.70 18.15
C VAL A 188 22.29 14.82 18.04
N LYS A 189 21.91 16.07 17.72
CA LYS A 189 22.90 17.16 17.64
C LYS A 189 23.60 17.37 18.99
N PRO A 190 24.91 17.08 19.11
CA PRO A 190 25.65 17.30 20.34
C PRO A 190 25.64 18.79 20.66
N ASN A 191 25.06 19.14 21.81
CA ASN A 191 24.98 20.52 22.25
C ASN A 191 26.38 20.98 22.69
N HIS A 192 27.17 21.51 21.76
CA HIS A 192 28.59 21.85 21.94
C HIS A 192 28.86 23.06 22.86
N ASN A 193 27.85 23.63 23.52
CA ASN A 193 28.00 24.83 24.37
C ASN A 193 27.94 24.58 25.90
N ALA A 194 28.06 23.35 26.38
CA ALA A 194 28.08 23.07 27.81
C ALA A 194 29.52 23.08 28.39
N THR A 195 29.99 24.27 28.75
CA THR A 195 31.22 24.47 29.55
C THR A 195 31.14 23.69 30.86
N ALA A 196 32.23 22.98 31.15
CA ALA A 196 32.40 22.01 32.22
C ALA A 196 32.02 22.51 33.64
N VAL A 197 30.99 21.93 34.23
CA VAL A 197 30.94 21.64 35.67
C VAL A 197 30.34 20.25 35.85
N GLN A 198 31.20 19.30 36.21
CA GLN A 198 30.87 17.89 36.41
C GLN A 198 30.05 17.72 37.69
N THR A 199 28.85 17.15 37.57
CA THR A 199 28.23 16.43 38.69
C THR A 199 27.53 15.19 38.14
N THR A 200 28.11 14.05 38.47
CA THR A 200 27.76 12.69 38.09
C THR A 200 26.41 12.27 38.64
N THR A 201 25.36 12.31 37.81
CA THR A 201 24.16 11.48 38.01
C THR A 201 23.79 10.80 36.69
N ASN A 202 24.37 9.61 36.51
CA ASN A 202 24.20 8.74 35.36
C ASN A 202 22.81 8.07 35.42
N THR A 203 21.77 8.80 35.01
CA THR A 203 20.38 8.31 35.02
C THR A 203 19.98 7.88 33.61
N ASN A 204 19.72 6.58 33.47
CA ASN A 204 19.27 5.86 32.27
C ASN A 204 18.10 6.56 31.53
N ASN A 205 18.40 7.34 30.47
CA ASN A 205 17.41 8.02 29.63
C ASN A 205 16.94 7.21 28.39
N ASN A 206 17.31 5.93 28.27
CA ASN A 206 16.99 5.10 27.09
C ASN A 206 15.51 4.65 26.96
N ASN A 207 14.63 4.97 27.92
CA ASN A 207 13.27 4.42 27.93
C ASN A 207 12.21 5.22 27.14
N ASN A 208 12.49 6.44 26.68
CA ASN A 208 11.46 7.31 26.09
C ASN A 208 11.24 7.18 24.56
N ASN A 209 12.10 6.45 23.82
CA ASN A 209 11.96 6.31 22.36
C ASN A 209 10.94 5.25 21.89
N ASN A 210 10.32 4.52 22.82
CA ASN A 210 9.38 3.45 22.49
C ASN A 210 8.00 3.94 22.02
N ASN A 211 7.69 5.21 22.25
CA ASN A 211 6.31 5.68 22.16
C ASN A 211 5.77 5.62 20.71
N ASN A 212 6.57 5.84 19.66
CA ASN A 212 6.03 6.01 18.31
C ASN A 212 6.06 4.79 17.38
N LYS A 213 5.77 3.59 17.87
CA LYS A 213 5.83 2.36 17.05
C LYS A 213 4.73 2.32 15.98
N ILE A 214 5.16 2.04 14.74
CA ILE A 214 4.29 1.76 13.61
C ILE A 214 4.19 0.23 13.45
N SER A 215 2.97 -0.29 13.29
CA SER A 215 2.72 -1.73 13.19
C SER A 215 1.81 -2.09 12.02
N LEU A 216 2.08 -3.23 11.39
CA LEU A 216 1.28 -3.77 10.28
C LEU A 216 0.93 -5.23 10.60
N LEU A 217 -0.37 -5.52 10.71
CA LEU A 217 -0.90 -6.83 11.03
C LEU A 217 -1.64 -7.40 9.81
N LEU A 218 -1.14 -8.51 9.26
CA LEU A 218 -1.71 -9.17 8.09
C LEU A 218 -2.45 -10.44 8.52
N VAL A 219 -3.75 -10.56 8.22
CA VAL A 219 -4.59 -11.67 8.70
C VAL A 219 -5.27 -12.37 7.52
N PRO A 220 -5.08 -13.69 7.32
CA PRO A 220 -5.81 -14.43 6.29
C PRO A 220 -7.28 -14.59 6.71
N GLN A 221 -8.22 -14.13 5.89
CA GLN A 221 -9.67 -14.17 6.17
C GLN A 221 -10.45 -14.63 4.94
N ALA A 222 -10.51 -15.94 4.70
CA ALA A 222 -11.05 -16.49 3.47
C ALA A 222 -12.57 -16.23 3.27
N ASN A 223 -13.28 -15.88 4.35
CA ASN A 223 -14.71 -15.61 4.31
C ASN A 223 -15.07 -14.30 3.59
N LEU A 224 -14.10 -13.41 3.30
CA LEU A 224 -14.40 -12.14 2.64
C LEU A 224 -14.95 -12.32 1.21
N ILE A 225 -14.56 -13.38 0.50
CA ILE A 225 -15.03 -13.67 -0.87
C ILE A 225 -16.41 -14.34 -0.88
N ALA A 226 -16.97 -14.63 0.29
CA ALA A 226 -18.26 -15.30 0.38
C ALA A 226 -19.40 -14.41 -0.14
N LYS A 227 -20.40 -15.05 -0.76
CA LYS A 227 -21.58 -14.39 -1.30
C LYS A 227 -22.84 -14.91 -0.63
N VAL A 228 -23.79 -14.04 -0.37
CA VAL A 228 -25.12 -14.45 0.08
C VAL A 228 -25.88 -15.06 -1.12
N LYS A 229 -26.48 -16.24 -0.96
CA LYS A 229 -27.32 -16.84 -2.02
C LYS A 229 -28.49 -15.91 -2.35
N LYS A 230 -29.03 -16.00 -3.57
CA LYS A 230 -30.18 -15.20 -4.05
C LYS A 230 -31.38 -15.17 -3.07
N ASN A 231 -31.58 -16.24 -2.29
CA ASN A 231 -32.68 -16.34 -1.34
C ASN A 231 -32.36 -15.75 0.05
N GLY A 232 -31.16 -15.20 0.28
CA GLY A 232 -30.72 -14.65 1.58
C GLY A 232 -30.40 -15.69 2.66
N LYS A 233 -30.91 -16.93 2.54
CA LYS A 233 -30.90 -17.94 3.61
C LYS A 233 -29.53 -18.59 3.91
N SER A 234 -28.52 -18.37 3.08
CA SER A 234 -27.23 -19.05 3.24
C SER A 234 -26.10 -18.32 2.53
N ILE A 235 -24.87 -18.54 2.99
CA ILE A 235 -23.64 -18.01 2.41
C ILE A 235 -23.00 -19.09 1.51
N GLN A 236 -22.40 -18.67 0.39
CA GLN A 236 -21.69 -19.51 -0.57
C GLN A 236 -20.23 -19.11 -0.70
N TYR A 237 -19.37 -20.11 -0.90
CA TYR A 237 -17.92 -19.98 -1.01
C TYR A 237 -17.40 -20.51 -2.35
N HIS A 238 -18.24 -20.54 -3.40
CA HIS A 238 -17.88 -21.16 -4.68
C HIS A 238 -16.66 -20.52 -5.35
N ASP A 239 -16.45 -19.23 -5.12
CA ASP A 239 -15.35 -18.46 -5.70
C ASP A 239 -14.08 -18.48 -4.82
N GLN A 240 -14.15 -19.05 -3.61
CA GLN A 240 -13.00 -19.13 -2.71
C GLN A 240 -11.93 -20.05 -3.31
N ILE A 241 -10.66 -19.62 -3.23
CA ILE A 241 -9.52 -20.43 -3.65
C ILE A 241 -9.40 -21.71 -2.79
N ASP A 242 -8.79 -22.75 -3.34
CA ASP A 242 -8.47 -23.95 -2.55
C ASP A 242 -7.44 -23.63 -1.45
N LYS A 243 -7.40 -24.49 -0.42
CA LYS A 243 -6.62 -24.24 0.79
C LYS A 243 -5.11 -24.11 0.52
N ASP A 244 -4.55 -24.99 -0.32
CA ASP A 244 -3.10 -25.04 -0.54
C ASP A 244 -2.64 -23.89 -1.42
N SER A 245 -3.38 -23.58 -2.48
CA SER A 245 -3.12 -22.41 -3.32
C SER A 245 -3.31 -21.11 -2.52
N GLY A 246 -4.36 -21.02 -1.70
CA GLY A 246 -4.61 -19.87 -0.84
C GLY A 246 -3.49 -19.64 0.18
N LYS A 247 -2.96 -20.71 0.76
CA LYS A 247 -1.80 -20.65 1.66
C LYS A 247 -0.57 -20.09 0.94
N ARG A 248 -0.26 -20.61 -0.25
CA ARG A 248 0.88 -20.15 -1.06
C ARG A 248 0.76 -18.68 -1.45
N LEU A 249 -0.44 -18.23 -1.86
CA LEU A 249 -0.67 -16.82 -2.20
C LEU A 249 -0.58 -15.91 -0.98
N TYR A 250 -1.04 -16.36 0.20
CA TYR A 250 -0.89 -15.60 1.43
C TYR A 250 0.58 -15.47 1.86
N GLU A 251 1.35 -16.56 1.83
CA GLU A 251 2.79 -16.53 2.12
C GLU A 251 3.53 -15.60 1.16
N LEU A 252 3.21 -15.69 -0.13
CA LEU A 252 3.77 -14.79 -1.16
C LEU A 252 3.40 -13.32 -0.90
N PHE A 253 2.16 -13.05 -0.50
CA PHE A 253 1.72 -11.71 -0.13
C PHE A 253 2.54 -11.14 1.03
N CYS A 254 2.72 -11.91 2.11
CA CYS A 254 3.54 -11.50 3.25
C CYS A 254 5.00 -11.22 2.84
N GLN A 255 5.61 -12.09 2.03
CA GLN A 255 6.98 -11.92 1.53
C GLN A 255 7.13 -10.65 0.69
N ILE A 256 6.18 -10.36 -0.21
CA ILE A 256 6.21 -9.15 -1.04
C ILE A 256 6.10 -7.90 -0.15
N VAL A 257 5.18 -7.90 0.83
CA VAL A 257 5.03 -6.78 1.77
C VAL A 257 6.31 -6.54 2.55
N GLU A 258 6.91 -7.59 3.12
CA GLU A 258 8.17 -7.50 3.86
C GLU A 258 9.30 -6.96 2.97
N SER A 259 9.45 -7.49 1.75
CA SER A 259 10.46 -7.04 0.79
C SER A 259 10.30 -5.56 0.43
N LEU A 260 9.07 -5.09 0.22
CA LEU A 260 8.80 -3.68 -0.08
C LEU A 260 9.14 -2.78 1.11
N LEU A 261 8.86 -3.23 2.34
CA LEU A 261 9.22 -2.50 3.56
C LEU A 261 10.73 -2.44 3.79
N ILE A 262 11.46 -3.55 3.54
CA ILE A 262 12.94 -3.58 3.60
C ILE A 262 13.54 -2.62 2.57
N GLN A 263 13.02 -2.62 1.34
CA GLN A 263 13.45 -1.69 0.29
C GLN A 263 13.25 -0.23 0.73
N HIS A 264 12.09 0.09 1.31
CA HIS A 264 11.78 1.43 1.80
C HIS A 264 12.66 1.83 3.00
N GLN A 265 12.96 0.91 3.91
CA GLN A 265 13.89 1.11 5.02
C GLN A 265 15.29 1.49 4.52
N GLN A 266 15.80 0.76 3.52
CA GLN A 266 17.10 1.06 2.91
C GLN A 266 17.09 2.43 2.21
N PHE A 267 16.01 2.77 1.53
CA PHE A 267 15.84 4.08 0.92
C PHE A 267 15.91 5.21 1.97
N CYS A 268 15.19 5.08 3.09
CA CYS A 268 15.23 6.07 4.17
C CYS A 268 16.65 6.22 4.75
N ARG A 269 17.37 5.12 4.97
CA ARG A 269 18.75 5.15 5.49
C ARG A 269 19.73 5.87 4.56
N ARG A 270 19.62 5.68 3.24
CA ARG A 270 20.52 6.33 2.27
C ARG A 270 20.34 7.85 2.23
N ASN A 271 19.11 8.33 2.37
CA ASN A 271 18.83 9.76 2.27
C ASN A 271 19.26 10.55 3.52
N ASN A 272 19.49 9.89 4.66
CA ASN A 272 19.86 10.54 5.92
C ASN A 272 21.37 10.82 6.08
N ILE A 273 22.25 10.38 5.15
CA ILE A 273 23.72 10.44 5.32
C ILE A 273 24.35 11.74 4.77
N VAL A 274 23.59 12.65 4.15
CA VAL A 274 24.15 13.64 3.22
C VAL A 274 24.50 15.03 3.81
N THR A 275 24.51 15.29 5.13
CA THR A 275 24.57 16.70 5.62
C THR A 275 25.72 17.16 6.50
N ASP A 276 26.65 16.32 6.96
CA ASP A 276 27.52 16.74 8.09
C ASP A 276 29.03 16.90 7.78
N ASP A 277 29.51 16.69 6.55
CA ASP A 277 30.96 16.63 6.28
C ASP A 277 31.59 17.82 5.49
N ASP A 278 30.86 18.90 5.18
CA ASP A 278 31.38 19.97 4.30
C ASP A 278 31.79 21.29 5.00
N ASP A 279 31.83 21.39 6.34
CA ASP A 279 32.04 22.69 7.04
C ASP A 279 33.43 22.94 7.68
N ASP A 280 34.42 22.06 7.58
CA ASP A 280 35.71 22.25 8.31
C ASP A 280 36.94 22.68 7.48
N ASP A 281 36.81 23.01 6.19
CA ASP A 281 37.94 23.47 5.35
C ASP A 281 37.71 24.85 4.68
N GLN A 282 37.26 25.85 5.44
CA GLN A 282 37.38 27.27 5.04
C GLN A 282 38.17 28.12 6.04
N HIS A 283 39.49 27.97 6.01
CA HIS A 283 40.40 29.09 6.25
C HIS A 283 41.11 29.44 4.93
N HIS A 284 40.90 30.70 4.50
CA HIS A 284 41.46 31.43 3.34
C HIS A 284 40.75 31.21 1.98
N GLN A 285 39.86 32.13 1.59
CA GLN A 285 40.22 33.35 0.83
C GLN A 285 38.97 34.20 0.52
N GLU A 286 39.01 35.48 0.91
CA GLU A 286 38.04 36.50 0.54
C GLU A 286 37.92 36.64 -1.00
N GLN A 287 36.70 36.56 -1.54
CA GLN A 287 36.04 37.63 -2.33
C GLN A 287 34.89 37.11 -3.22
N HIS A 288 33.88 37.98 -3.35
CA HIS A 288 32.80 38.03 -4.32
C HIS A 288 31.47 37.28 -4.07
N HIS A 289 30.43 38.12 -3.95
CA HIS A 289 29.02 37.83 -3.78
C HIS A 289 28.37 37.29 -5.06
N GLN A 290 27.55 36.24 -4.98
CA GLN A 290 26.27 36.19 -5.68
C GLN A 290 25.31 35.18 -5.02
N LYS A 291 24.10 35.68 -4.70
CA LYS A 291 23.01 34.98 -4.01
C LYS A 291 22.42 33.87 -4.90
N GLY A 292 22.44 32.63 -4.42
CA GLY A 292 21.73 31.49 -5.00
C GLY A 292 20.83 30.84 -3.95
N SER A 293 19.51 31.03 -4.07
CA SER A 293 18.48 30.37 -3.28
C SER A 293 18.22 28.98 -3.85
N PHE A 294 18.73 27.93 -3.20
CA PHE A 294 18.50 26.53 -3.60
C PHE A 294 17.41 25.90 -2.74
N ILE A 295 16.23 25.66 -3.34
CA ILE A 295 15.19 24.77 -2.82
C ILE A 295 15.52 23.36 -3.32
N VAL A 296 15.98 22.49 -2.41
CA VAL A 296 16.34 21.10 -2.73
C VAL A 296 15.06 20.28 -2.91
N SER A 297 14.77 19.93 -4.16
CA SER A 297 13.69 19.02 -4.55
C SER A 297 14.22 17.58 -4.61
N SER A 298 13.57 16.69 -3.89
CA SER A 298 13.90 15.28 -3.71
C SER A 298 13.97 14.48 -5.01
N ALA A 299 15.01 13.66 -5.15
CA ALA A 299 15.28 12.75 -6.26
C ALA A 299 14.31 11.55 -6.28
N SER A 300 13.19 11.70 -6.98
CA SER A 300 12.54 10.58 -7.66
C SER A 300 13.36 10.23 -8.91
N SER A 301 13.38 8.96 -9.32
CA SER A 301 13.75 8.56 -10.68
C SER A 301 12.85 9.29 -11.68
N SER A 302 13.23 10.52 -12.00
CA SER A 302 12.46 11.42 -12.82
C SER A 302 12.51 10.83 -14.23
N SER A 303 11.36 10.32 -14.68
CA SER A 303 11.03 10.57 -16.09
C SER A 303 11.13 12.08 -16.22
N SER A 304 12.25 12.58 -16.74
CA SER A 304 12.52 14.00 -16.95
C SER A 304 11.24 14.61 -17.50
N THR A 305 10.54 15.39 -16.67
CA THR A 305 9.23 15.92 -17.06
C THR A 305 9.51 16.91 -18.16
N THR A 306 9.27 16.49 -19.40
CA THR A 306 9.58 17.29 -20.58
C THR A 306 8.85 18.61 -20.49
N ASP A 307 9.55 19.70 -20.82
CA ASP A 307 9.00 21.05 -20.76
C ASP A 307 7.70 21.12 -21.59
N PRO A 308 6.57 21.54 -20.99
CA PRO A 308 5.31 21.71 -21.71
C PRO A 308 5.34 22.83 -22.75
N SER A 309 6.39 23.66 -22.81
CA SER A 309 6.57 24.69 -23.84
C SER A 309 6.94 24.11 -25.22
N ILE A 310 7.54 22.91 -25.26
CA ILE A 310 7.96 22.25 -26.50
C ILE A 310 6.71 21.75 -27.25
N PRO A 311 6.58 21.98 -28.57
CA PRO A 311 5.45 21.45 -29.33
C PRO A 311 5.56 19.92 -29.52
N PRO A 312 4.45 19.16 -29.62
CA PRO A 312 4.49 17.70 -29.60
C PRO A 312 5.29 17.10 -30.77
N SER A 313 5.32 17.77 -31.93
CA SER A 313 6.11 17.38 -33.10
C SER A 313 7.63 17.47 -32.89
N GLN A 314 8.10 18.24 -31.91
CA GLN A 314 9.51 18.40 -31.57
C GLN A 314 9.96 17.55 -30.38
N LEU A 315 9.02 16.94 -29.64
CA LEU A 315 9.26 16.21 -28.40
C LEU A 315 10.41 15.18 -28.50
N PHE A 316 10.48 14.47 -29.62
CA PHE A 316 11.49 13.43 -29.86
C PHE A 316 12.64 13.87 -30.77
N ARG A 317 12.59 15.10 -31.32
CA ARG A 317 13.60 15.64 -32.24
C ARG A 317 14.61 16.52 -31.52
N ASP A 318 14.19 17.20 -30.47
CA ASP A 318 15.06 18.16 -29.78
C ASP A 318 16.12 17.42 -28.96
N GLY A 319 17.38 17.50 -29.39
CA GLY A 319 18.51 16.80 -28.78
C GLY A 319 18.86 17.27 -27.36
N SER A 320 18.14 18.28 -26.85
CA SER A 320 18.26 18.83 -25.50
C SER A 320 17.93 17.81 -24.40
N ASN A 321 17.04 16.85 -24.67
CA ASN A 321 16.76 15.75 -23.76
C ASN A 321 17.73 14.60 -24.02
N HIS A 322 18.52 14.18 -23.02
CA HIS A 322 19.50 13.08 -23.13
C HIS A 322 18.92 11.74 -23.66
N ASN A 323 17.60 11.55 -23.64
CA ASN A 323 16.94 10.38 -24.22
C ASN A 323 16.69 10.46 -25.74
N ASN A 324 16.81 11.63 -26.37
CA ASN A 324 16.45 11.84 -27.77
C ASN A 324 17.53 11.40 -28.77
N GLN A 325 18.71 10.97 -28.31
CA GLN A 325 19.72 10.33 -29.18
C GLN A 325 19.37 8.89 -29.57
N GLN A 326 18.21 8.36 -29.14
CA GLN A 326 17.86 6.95 -29.34
C GLN A 326 17.13 6.65 -30.66
N TYR A 327 16.71 7.66 -31.43
CA TYR A 327 15.85 7.48 -32.61
C TYR A 327 16.50 7.99 -33.91
N GLY A 328 16.25 7.29 -35.02
CA GLY A 328 16.87 7.55 -36.32
C GLY A 328 15.99 8.33 -37.28
N THR A 329 14.83 7.79 -37.65
CA THR A 329 13.88 8.42 -38.57
C THR A 329 12.55 8.75 -37.88
N PHE A 330 11.85 9.76 -38.40
CA PHE A 330 10.62 10.31 -37.82
C PHE A 330 9.53 10.41 -38.88
N ASP A 331 8.28 10.19 -38.47
CA ASP A 331 7.11 10.52 -39.27
C ASP A 331 7.03 12.04 -39.46
N GLU A 332 6.88 12.48 -40.71
CA GLU A 332 6.83 13.89 -41.09
C GLU A 332 5.58 14.60 -40.55
N THR A 333 4.48 13.85 -40.42
CA THR A 333 3.19 14.42 -40.02
C THR A 333 3.07 14.55 -38.50
N THR A 334 3.42 13.50 -37.77
CA THR A 334 3.23 13.44 -36.31
C THR A 334 4.48 13.82 -35.52
N GLY A 335 5.67 13.66 -36.10
CA GLY A 335 6.95 13.79 -35.39
C GLY A 335 7.32 12.56 -34.55
N LEU A 336 6.57 11.45 -34.67
CA LEU A 336 6.86 10.21 -33.94
C LEU A 336 8.04 9.46 -34.56
N PRO A 337 8.95 8.88 -33.75
CA PRO A 337 10.04 8.08 -34.27
C PRO A 337 9.53 6.77 -34.90
N LEU A 338 10.10 6.41 -36.04
CA LEU A 338 9.81 5.20 -36.81
C LEU A 338 10.88 4.13 -36.61
N THR A 339 12.14 4.55 -36.46
CA THR A 339 13.30 3.68 -36.28
C THR A 339 14.15 4.10 -35.08
N ASN A 340 14.90 3.15 -34.52
CA ASN A 340 15.98 3.43 -33.57
C ASN A 340 17.15 4.13 -34.27
N MET A 341 18.14 4.59 -33.49
CA MET A 341 19.38 5.21 -34.01
C MET A 341 20.08 4.34 -35.08
N ASP A 342 20.03 3.01 -34.93
CA ASP A 342 20.62 2.05 -35.87
C ASP A 342 19.82 1.86 -37.18
N GLY A 343 18.71 2.60 -37.36
CA GLY A 343 17.80 2.43 -38.50
C GLY A 343 16.86 1.23 -38.40
N THR A 344 16.90 0.48 -37.29
CA THR A 344 15.98 -0.64 -37.06
C THR A 344 14.57 -0.16 -36.75
N VAL A 345 13.57 -0.78 -37.37
CA VAL A 345 12.16 -0.42 -37.20
C VAL A 345 11.70 -0.71 -35.76
N LEU A 346 11.08 0.28 -35.11
CA LEU A 346 10.54 0.13 -33.75
C LEU A 346 9.49 -0.98 -33.67
N THR A 347 9.59 -1.80 -32.62
CA THR A 347 8.62 -2.86 -32.32
C THR A 347 7.23 -2.30 -31.97
N LYS A 348 6.17 -3.09 -32.13
CA LYS A 348 4.78 -2.65 -31.84
C LYS A 348 4.61 -2.16 -30.39
N SER A 349 5.24 -2.81 -29.43
CA SER A 349 5.21 -2.42 -28.01
C SER A 349 5.95 -1.09 -27.77
N ALA A 350 7.10 -0.89 -28.41
CA ALA A 350 7.85 0.36 -28.31
C ALA A 350 7.07 1.53 -28.93
N ARG A 351 6.48 1.34 -30.13
CA ARG A 351 5.60 2.35 -30.75
C ARG A 351 4.42 2.71 -29.85
N LYS A 352 3.78 1.72 -29.23
CA LYS A 352 2.67 1.96 -28.29
C LYS A 352 3.11 2.77 -27.06
N LYS A 353 4.31 2.52 -26.55
CA LYS A 353 4.88 3.28 -25.41
C LYS A 353 5.17 4.73 -25.80
N ILE A 354 5.77 4.94 -26.97
CA ILE A 354 6.10 6.27 -27.51
C ILE A 354 4.82 7.06 -27.81
N GLN A 355 3.80 6.44 -28.40
CA GLN A 355 2.48 7.05 -28.60
C GLN A 355 1.87 7.54 -27.27
N LYS A 356 1.94 6.71 -26.23
CA LYS A 356 1.40 7.08 -24.90
C LYS A 356 2.12 8.31 -24.31
N ILE A 357 3.43 8.41 -24.51
CA ILE A 357 4.23 9.58 -24.09
C ILE A 357 3.82 10.82 -24.89
N TYR A 358 3.66 10.68 -26.20
CA TYR A 358 3.22 11.75 -27.10
C TYR A 358 1.84 12.29 -26.74
N ASP A 359 0.86 11.41 -26.51
CA ASP A 359 -0.52 11.80 -26.16
C ASP A 359 -0.56 12.52 -24.81
N ALA A 360 0.22 12.05 -23.84
CA ALA A 360 0.33 12.68 -22.53
C ALA A 360 0.96 14.08 -22.63
N HIS A 361 2.01 14.24 -23.46
CA HIS A 361 2.66 15.54 -23.66
C HIS A 361 1.79 16.51 -24.46
N THR A 362 1.09 16.04 -25.49
CA THR A 362 0.10 16.83 -26.25
C THR A 362 -0.94 17.47 -25.32
N LYS A 363 -1.47 16.71 -24.36
CA LYS A 363 -2.41 17.24 -23.35
C LYS A 363 -1.77 18.30 -22.45
N ARG A 364 -0.50 18.12 -22.07
CA ARG A 364 0.22 19.11 -21.24
C ARG A 364 0.51 20.39 -22.01
N HIS A 365 0.96 20.28 -23.26
CA HIS A 365 1.23 21.42 -24.13
C HIS A 365 -0.04 22.24 -24.41
N GLN A 366 -1.17 21.57 -24.68
CA GLN A 366 -2.45 22.26 -24.86
C GLN A 366 -2.87 23.05 -23.61
N LYS A 367 -2.69 22.48 -22.41
CA LYS A 367 -2.94 23.20 -21.14
C LYS A 367 -2.03 24.42 -20.99
N TRP A 368 -0.76 24.30 -21.41
CA TRP A 368 0.20 25.40 -21.37
C TRP A 368 -0.18 26.53 -22.33
N LEU A 369 -0.59 26.22 -23.56
CA LEU A 369 -1.11 27.22 -24.52
C LEU A 369 -2.33 27.96 -23.98
N ASN A 370 -3.29 27.23 -23.41
CA ASN A 370 -4.48 27.84 -22.82
C ASN A 370 -4.12 28.77 -21.65
N LYS A 371 -3.13 28.40 -20.83
CA LYS A 371 -2.66 29.24 -19.72
C LYS A 371 -2.00 30.52 -20.21
N GLN A 372 -1.20 30.46 -21.28
CA GLN A 372 -0.57 31.64 -21.89
C GLN A 372 -1.61 32.62 -22.48
N GLN A 373 -2.68 32.09 -23.07
CA GLN A 373 -3.78 32.92 -23.57
C GLN A 373 -4.54 33.63 -22.43
N GLN A 374 -4.68 32.98 -21.27
CA GLN A 374 -5.35 33.57 -20.11
C GLN A 374 -4.52 34.67 -19.44
N SER A 375 -3.19 34.54 -19.38
CA SER A 375 -2.33 35.55 -18.74
C SER A 375 -2.26 36.89 -19.49
N HIS A 376 -2.66 36.93 -20.77
CA HIS A 376 -2.74 38.18 -21.52
C HIS A 376 -4.09 38.89 -21.40
N HIS A 377 -5.05 38.33 -20.66
CA HIS A 377 -6.34 38.93 -20.40
C HIS A 377 -6.52 39.19 -18.90
N GLU A 378 -5.69 40.07 -18.35
CA GLU A 378 -6.02 40.78 -17.10
C GLU A 378 -6.89 42.00 -17.47
N PRO A 379 -8.19 42.00 -17.15
CA PRO A 379 -8.95 43.22 -17.06
C PRO A 379 -8.58 43.91 -15.73
N ASN A 380 -8.10 45.15 -15.82
CA ASN A 380 -8.16 46.10 -14.71
C ASN A 380 -9.61 46.14 -14.18
N GLY A 381 -9.89 45.50 -13.04
CA GLY A 381 -11.26 45.45 -12.53
C GLY A 381 -11.43 44.65 -11.24
N THR A 382 -11.29 45.36 -10.11
CA THR A 382 -11.68 44.95 -8.76
C THR A 382 -13.12 44.44 -8.71
N THR A 383 -13.36 43.16 -8.37
CA THR A 383 -14.56 42.78 -7.61
C THR A 383 -14.41 41.43 -6.90
N THR A 384 -14.74 41.45 -5.61
CA THR A 384 -14.91 40.34 -4.67
C THR A 384 -16.08 39.44 -5.04
N GLY A 385 -15.94 38.10 -4.93
CA GLY A 385 -17.09 37.20 -4.93
C GLY A 385 -16.82 35.70 -5.13
N ASP A 386 -16.89 34.97 -4.02
CA ASP A 386 -17.53 33.66 -3.80
C ASP A 386 -17.30 32.42 -4.74
N LYS A 387 -16.84 31.35 -4.06
CA LYS A 387 -17.26 29.92 -4.09
C LYS A 387 -16.82 28.93 -5.19
N ASN A 388 -16.27 27.83 -4.65
CA ASN A 388 -16.48 26.40 -4.94
C ASN A 388 -16.35 25.86 -6.37
N ASN A 389 -15.44 24.89 -6.53
CA ASN A 389 -15.75 23.44 -6.61
C ASN A 389 -14.68 22.75 -7.47
N ARG A 390 -13.92 21.79 -6.93
CA ARG A 390 -12.96 21.00 -7.73
C ARG A 390 -12.77 19.60 -7.20
N SER A 391 -13.29 18.64 -7.96
CA SER A 391 -13.02 17.21 -7.90
C SER A 391 -12.17 16.80 -9.10
N SER A 392 -11.09 16.04 -8.87
CA SER A 392 -10.55 15.10 -9.87
C SER A 392 -9.43 14.25 -9.25
N GLU A 393 -9.70 12.95 -9.15
CA GLU A 393 -8.76 11.87 -8.85
C GLU A 393 -7.93 11.53 -10.09
N GLU A 394 -6.63 11.25 -9.91
CA GLU A 394 -5.75 10.72 -10.97
C GLU A 394 -4.84 9.64 -10.36
N THR A 395 -5.12 8.37 -10.65
CA THR A 395 -4.36 7.19 -10.18
C THR A 395 -3.21 6.83 -11.14
N ASN A 396 -1.98 6.79 -10.63
CA ASN A 396 -0.77 6.37 -11.37
C ASN A 396 -0.37 4.94 -11.02
N ASN A 397 -0.41 4.02 -12.00
CA ASN A 397 0.08 2.64 -11.85
C ASN A 397 1.53 2.51 -12.40
N ILE A 398 2.46 2.11 -11.54
CA ILE A 398 3.86 1.76 -11.86
C ILE A 398 3.99 0.23 -11.87
N THR A 399 4.47 -0.34 -12.98
CA THR A 399 4.77 -1.78 -13.11
C THR A 399 6.28 -1.98 -12.96
N LEU A 400 6.69 -2.85 -12.02
CA LEU A 400 8.07 -3.20 -11.70
C LEU A 400 8.22 -4.72 -11.91
N THR A 401 9.14 -5.14 -12.76
CA THR A 401 9.40 -6.56 -13.08
C THR A 401 10.39 -7.15 -12.07
N LEU A 402 9.93 -8.13 -11.27
CA LEU A 402 10.82 -9.03 -10.51
C LEU A 402 11.13 -10.28 -11.35
N GLU A 403 12.41 -10.55 -11.57
CA GLU A 403 12.87 -11.79 -12.20
C GLU A 403 12.70 -12.97 -11.24
N SER A 404 11.81 -13.91 -11.59
CA SER A 404 11.61 -15.14 -10.83
C SER A 404 12.56 -16.24 -11.34
N GLY A 405 13.62 -16.51 -10.61
CA GLY A 405 14.38 -17.75 -10.75
C GLY A 405 13.54 -18.93 -10.25
N THR A 406 12.98 -19.71 -11.17
CA THR A 406 12.38 -21.01 -10.85
C THR A 406 13.43 -22.08 -11.15
N LYS A 407 14.03 -22.65 -10.09
CA LYS A 407 14.80 -23.89 -10.22
C LYS A 407 13.83 -25.06 -10.09
N ASP A 408 13.79 -25.85 -11.14
CA ASP A 408 13.17 -27.17 -11.24
C ASP A 408 13.58 -28.05 -10.07
N VAL A 409 12.61 -28.59 -9.34
CA VAL A 409 12.83 -29.60 -8.30
C VAL A 409 12.81 -30.97 -8.99
N GLY A 410 14.02 -31.41 -9.35
CA GLY A 410 14.28 -32.76 -9.82
C GLY A 410 14.04 -33.81 -8.73
N LYS A 411 13.44 -34.91 -9.17
CA LYS A 411 13.14 -36.15 -8.45
C LYS A 411 14.42 -36.76 -7.85
N ILE A 412 14.56 -36.80 -6.52
CA ILE A 412 15.68 -37.45 -5.84
C ILE A 412 15.33 -38.92 -5.61
N ALA A 413 16.11 -39.80 -6.24
CA ALA A 413 16.17 -41.23 -5.94
C ALA A 413 16.91 -41.45 -4.61
N LYS A 414 16.48 -42.46 -3.87
CA LYS A 414 17.13 -42.96 -2.66
C LYS A 414 18.40 -43.70 -3.07
N ASP A 415 19.56 -43.18 -2.70
CA ASP A 415 20.77 -43.96 -2.56
C ASP A 415 21.32 -43.69 -1.15
N ASP A 416 21.43 -44.77 -0.38
CA ASP A 416 22.05 -44.85 0.94
C ASP A 416 23.56 -44.86 0.73
N ASP A 417 24.28 -43.80 1.15
CA ASP A 417 25.73 -43.87 1.29
C ASP A 417 26.21 -42.97 2.44
N ASP A 418 26.74 -43.62 3.47
CA ASP A 418 27.42 -43.03 4.62
C ASP A 418 28.75 -42.42 4.15
N ASN A 419 28.93 -41.09 4.18
CA ASN A 419 30.26 -40.50 4.36
C ASN A 419 30.29 -38.98 4.64
N ASP A 420 31.07 -38.66 5.68
CA ASP A 420 31.86 -37.45 5.89
C ASP A 420 31.17 -36.08 5.88
N GLU A 421 30.63 -35.75 7.05
CA GLU A 421 30.19 -34.44 7.50
C GLU A 421 31.37 -33.44 7.61
N LYS A 422 31.89 -32.96 6.47
CA LYS A 422 32.81 -31.81 6.44
C LYS A 422 31.99 -30.52 6.62
N ASN A 423 32.07 -29.98 7.83
CA ASN A 423 31.50 -28.71 8.28
C ASN A 423 32.06 -27.51 7.48
N ILE A 424 31.44 -27.21 6.33
CA ILE A 424 31.69 -26.00 5.56
C ILE A 424 30.69 -24.94 6.06
N THR A 425 31.10 -24.16 7.05
CA THR A 425 30.38 -22.95 7.49
C THR A 425 30.57 -21.85 6.45
N ALA A 426 29.93 -22.00 5.28
CA ALA A 426 29.90 -20.95 4.27
C ALA A 426 29.19 -19.73 4.88
N VAL A 427 29.93 -18.63 5.02
CA VAL A 427 29.39 -17.33 5.46
C VAL A 427 28.38 -16.89 4.40
N LEU A 428 27.10 -17.15 4.63
CA LEU A 428 26.03 -16.70 3.75
C LEU A 428 26.01 -15.16 3.75
N PRO A 429 25.79 -14.53 2.59
CA PRO A 429 25.70 -13.08 2.48
C PRO A 429 24.64 -12.54 3.44
N ASN A 430 24.95 -11.43 4.09
CA ASN A 430 24.10 -10.78 5.10
C ASN A 430 22.77 -10.35 4.46
N VAL A 431 21.73 -11.18 4.56
CA VAL A 431 20.41 -10.90 3.99
C VAL A 431 19.82 -9.72 4.77
N PRO A 432 19.43 -8.62 4.10
CA PRO A 432 18.85 -7.48 4.79
C PRO A 432 17.57 -7.90 5.50
N THR A 433 17.49 -7.63 6.80
CA THR A 433 16.31 -7.91 7.62
C THR A 433 15.53 -6.62 7.90
N LEU A 434 14.22 -6.77 8.09
CA LEU A 434 13.35 -5.66 8.47
C LEU A 434 13.62 -5.31 9.93
N ASP A 435 13.88 -4.03 10.21
CA ASP A 435 14.11 -3.53 11.56
C ASP A 435 12.76 -3.39 12.28
N PRO A 436 12.52 -4.10 13.40
CA PRO A 436 11.27 -4.00 14.14
C PRO A 436 10.98 -2.58 14.66
N ASN A 437 12.01 -1.74 14.81
CA ASN A 437 11.85 -0.34 15.21
C ASN A 437 11.35 0.55 14.06
N PHE A 438 11.68 0.17 12.82
CA PHE A 438 11.17 0.83 11.62
C PHE A 438 9.67 0.54 11.49
N VAL A 439 9.31 -0.74 11.38
CA VAL A 439 7.92 -1.19 11.36
C VAL A 439 7.80 -2.59 11.98
N HIS A 440 6.83 -2.75 12.88
CA HIS A 440 6.53 -4.05 13.47
C HIS A 440 5.52 -4.81 12.59
N LEU A 441 6.03 -5.64 11.69
CA LEU A 441 5.24 -6.49 10.80
C LEU A 441 4.87 -7.82 11.51
N VAL A 442 3.59 -8.14 11.57
CA VAL A 442 3.08 -9.41 12.09
C VAL A 442 2.17 -10.07 11.07
N ALA A 443 2.48 -11.33 10.73
CA ALA A 443 1.63 -12.16 9.89
C ALA A 443 0.86 -13.18 10.74
N GLY A 444 -0.45 -13.27 10.49
CA GLY A 444 -1.31 -14.29 11.07
C GLY A 444 -1.01 -15.69 10.52
N SER A 445 -1.53 -16.71 11.19
CA SER A 445 -1.38 -18.08 10.75
C SER A 445 -2.51 -18.50 9.82
N PHE A 446 -2.16 -19.16 8.71
CA PHE A 446 -3.12 -19.61 7.73
C PHE A 446 -3.86 -20.87 8.21
N GLY A 447 -5.20 -20.82 8.21
CA GLY A 447 -6.06 -21.98 8.47
C GLY A 447 -6.22 -22.39 9.94
N LYS A 448 -5.68 -21.61 10.89
CA LYS A 448 -5.97 -21.78 12.33
C LYS A 448 -7.00 -20.75 12.79
N ARG A 449 -7.63 -21.00 13.93
CA ARG A 449 -8.47 -20.00 14.60
C ARG A 449 -7.57 -18.92 15.18
N GLN A 450 -7.92 -17.67 14.93
CA GLN A 450 -7.22 -16.51 15.48
C GLN A 450 -8.23 -15.67 16.26
N GLY A 451 -7.86 -15.31 17.48
CA GLY A 451 -8.55 -14.31 18.27
C GLY A 451 -7.91 -12.94 18.02
N LEU A 452 -8.74 -11.90 17.90
CA LEU A 452 -8.27 -10.53 17.78
C LEU A 452 -9.03 -9.65 18.77
N GLU A 453 -8.28 -8.96 19.60
CA GLU A 453 -8.73 -7.82 20.38
C GLU A 453 -8.06 -6.57 19.81
N MET A 454 -8.79 -5.48 19.63
CA MET A 454 -8.19 -4.23 19.16
C MET A 454 -8.89 -3.01 19.72
N VAL A 455 -8.12 -1.94 19.90
CA VAL A 455 -8.59 -0.60 20.25
C VAL A 455 -8.39 0.27 19.02
N SER A 456 -9.50 0.75 18.45
CA SER A 456 -9.51 1.65 17.31
C SER A 456 -10.11 2.99 17.70
N ASP A 457 -9.43 4.08 17.36
CA ASP A 457 -9.91 5.46 17.51
C ASP A 457 -10.78 5.90 16.33
N MET A 458 -10.83 5.11 15.26
CA MET A 458 -11.63 5.40 14.06
C MET A 458 -13.08 4.90 14.17
N GLY A 459 -13.55 4.39 15.31
CA GLY A 459 -14.86 3.74 15.35
C GLY A 459 -14.95 2.57 14.35
N PRO A 460 -16.14 2.27 13.77
CA PRO A 460 -16.33 1.08 12.93
C PRO A 460 -15.84 1.24 11.47
N PHE A 461 -15.05 2.26 11.15
CA PHE A 461 -14.64 2.49 9.76
C PHE A 461 -13.64 1.44 9.27
N CYS A 462 -13.97 0.83 8.14
CA CYS A 462 -13.10 -0.09 7.42
C CYS A 462 -13.11 0.26 5.93
N HIS A 463 -11.98 0.02 5.26
CA HIS A 463 -11.87 0.15 3.82
C HIS A 463 -11.94 -1.22 3.19
N VAL A 464 -12.90 -1.42 2.28
CA VAL A 464 -12.97 -2.64 1.48
C VAL A 464 -12.29 -2.37 0.14
N ILE A 465 -11.30 -3.18 -0.19
CA ILE A 465 -10.54 -3.07 -1.43
C ILE A 465 -10.76 -4.34 -2.23
N GLU A 466 -11.10 -4.17 -3.50
CA GLU A 466 -11.33 -5.24 -4.46
C GLU A 466 -10.37 -5.08 -5.64
N ILE A 467 -9.62 -6.14 -5.93
CA ILE A 467 -8.63 -6.20 -7.01
C ILE A 467 -8.97 -7.34 -7.95
#